data_AF-A0A376RQ23-F1
#
_entry.id   AF-A0A376RQ23-F1
#
_cell.length_a   1.000
_cell.length_b   1.000
_cell.length_c   1.000
_cell.angle_alpha   90.00
_cell.angle_beta   90.00
_cell.angle_gamma   90.00
#
_symmetry.space_group_name_H-M   'P 1'
#
loop_
_entity.id
_entity.type
_entity.pdbx_description
1 polymer ?
#
loop_
_entity_poly.entity_id
_entity_poly.type
_entity_poly.pdbx_seq_one_letter_code
_entity_poly.pdbx_strand_id
1 'polypeptide(L)' 'MNIIAIMGPHGVFYKDEPIKELESALVAQGFQIIWPQNSG' A
#
# COMPACT_ATOMS: atom_id res chain seq x y z
N MET A 1 -13.02 -2.61 11.69
CA MET A 1 -12.14 -1.52 11.20
C MET A 1 -10.91 -2.18 10.59
N ASN A 2 -10.83 -2.31 9.26
CA ASN A 2 -9.83 -3.11 8.53
C ASN A 2 -9.22 -2.31 7.35
N ILE A 3 -9.11 -1.00 7.49
CA ILE A 3 -8.55 -0.12 6.46
C ILE A 3 -7.09 0.19 6.80
N ILE A 4 -6.19 0.03 5.84
CA ILE A 4 -4.77 0.39 5.94
C ILE A 4 -4.45 1.43 4.87
N ALA A 5 -3.81 2.53 5.27
CA ALA A 5 -3.32 3.55 4.36
C ALA A 5 -1.84 3.31 4.04
N ILE A 6 -1.50 3.18 2.76
CA ILE A 6 -0.11 3.13 2.29
C ILE A 6 0.21 4.48 1.65
N MET A 7 1.16 5.21 2.23
CA MET A 7 1.61 6.49 1.69
C MET A 7 2.44 6.24 0.43
N GLY A 8 2.23 7.09 -0.58
CA GLY A 8 2.52 6.86 -2.01
C GLY A 8 3.91 6.32 -2.40
N PRO A 9 4.08 5.98 -3.70
CA PRO A 9 5.24 5.27 -4.22
C PRO A 9 6.54 6.03 -3.96
N HIS A 10 7.57 5.30 -3.57
CA HIS A 10 8.88 5.89 -3.28
C HIS A 10 9.69 6.20 -4.55
N GLY A 11 9.17 5.84 -5.73
CA GLY A 11 9.78 6.08 -7.04
C GLY A 11 11.00 5.20 -7.30
N VAL A 12 11.18 4.13 -6.52
CA VAL A 12 12.33 3.23 -6.60
C VAL A 12 11.86 1.78 -6.51
N PHE A 13 12.21 0.99 -7.53
CA PHE A 13 11.76 -0.39 -7.71
C PHE A 13 11.94 -1.28 -6.47
N TYR A 14 13.10 -1.17 -5.80
CA TYR A 14 13.41 -1.99 -4.63
C TYR A 14 12.56 -1.67 -3.39
N LYS A 15 11.85 -0.54 -3.36
CA LYS A 15 10.85 -0.22 -2.32
C LYS A 15 9.44 -0.50 -2.79
N ASP A 16 9.16 -0.34 -4.07
CA ASP A 16 7.80 -0.50 -4.61
C ASP A 16 7.39 -1.98 -4.71
N GLU A 17 8.30 -2.89 -5.07
CA GLU A 17 7.99 -4.33 -5.17
C GLU A 17 7.58 -4.96 -3.82
N PRO A 18 8.33 -4.78 -2.71
CA PRO A 18 7.91 -5.28 -1.41
C PRO A 18 6.56 -4.72 -0.94
N ILE A 19 6.23 -3.49 -1.33
CA ILE A 19 4.96 -2.86 -0.95
C ILE A 19 3.79 -3.48 -1.73
N LYS A 20 3.98 -3.87 -2.99
CA LYS A 20 2.96 -4.61 -3.76
C LYS A 20 2.72 -6.02 -3.21
N GLU A 21 3.78 -6.70 -2.79
CA GLU A 21 3.67 -8.02 -2.14
C GLU A 21 2.91 -7.89 -0.80
N LEU A 22 3.22 -6.86 -0.02
CA LEU A 22 2.53 -6.55 1.23
C LEU A 22 1.04 -6.22 0.99
N GLU A 23 0.73 -5.37 0.00
CA GLU A 23 -0.65 -5.05 -0.40
C GLU A 23 -1.43 -6.34 -0.71
N SER A 24 -0.83 -7.23 -1.50
CA SER A 24 -1.45 -8.50 -1.89
C SER A 24 -1.74 -9.40 -0.69
N ALA A 25 -0.79 -9.50 0.26
CA ALA A 25 -0.96 -10.27 1.48
C ALA A 25 -2.05 -9.70 2.40
N LEU A 26 -2.15 -8.37 2.50
CA LEU A 26 -3.15 -7.68 3.31
C LEU A 26 -4.56 -7.82 2.69
N VAL A 27 -4.68 -7.71 1.37
CA VAL A 27 -5.95 -7.96 0.66
C VAL A 27 -6.41 -9.39 0.86
N ALA A 28 -5.50 -10.37 0.79
CA ALA A 28 -5.82 -11.78 1.05
C ALA A 28 -6.33 -12.04 2.48
N GLN A 29 -5.94 -11.19 3.44
CA GLN A 29 -6.43 -11.24 4.83
C GLN A 29 -7.72 -10.42 5.04
N GLY A 30 -8.26 -9.80 3.99
CA GLY A 30 -9.50 -9.03 4.05
C GLY A 30 -9.31 -7.58 4.50
N PHE A 31 -8.10 -7.02 4.40
CA PHE A 31 -7.89 -5.58 4.60
C PHE A 31 -8.25 -4.80 3.34
N GLN A 32 -8.80 -3.60 3.53
CA GLN A 32 -8.99 -2.62 2.48
C GLN A 32 -7.79 -1.67 2.46
N ILE A 33 -7.13 -1.56 1.32
CA ILE A 33 -5.97 -0.67 1.14
C ILE A 33 -6.43 0.64 0.51
N ILE A 34 -5.96 1.76 1.05
CA ILE A 34 -6.12 3.09 0.45
C ILE A 34 -4.74 3.71 0.19
N TRP A 35 -4.65 4.47 -0.89
CA TRP A 35 -3.43 5.18 -1.32
C TRP A 35 -3.69 6.68 -1.26
N PRO A 36 -3.47 7.34 -0.11
CA PRO A 36 -3.69 8.77 0.00
C PRO A 36 -2.72 9.51 -0.92
N GLN A 37 -3.25 10.35 -1.80
CA GLN A 37 -2.42 11.30 -2.53
C GLN A 37 -2.14 12.49 -1.60
N ASN A 38 -0.87 12.87 -1.46
CA ASN A 38 -0.54 14.15 -0.84
C ASN A 38 -1.24 15.24 -1.65
N SER A 39 -2.23 15.88 -1.04
CA SER A 39 -2.81 17.12 -1.53
C SER A 39 -1.87 18.24 -1.08
N GLY A 40 -0.74 18.41 -1.77
CA GLY A 40 0.29 19.39 -1.41
C GLY A 40 1.17 19.75 -2.59
#